data_AF-A0A0J6VVV0-F1
#
_entry.id   AF-A0A0J6VVV0-F1
#
_cell.length_a   1.000
_cell.length_b   1.000
_cell.length_c   1.000
_cell.angle_alpha   90.00
_cell.angle_beta   90.00
_cell.angle_gamma   90.00
#
_symmetry.space_group_name_H-M   'P 1'
#
loop_
_entity.id
_entity.type
_entity.pdbx_description
1 polymer ?
#
loop_
_entity_poly.entity_id
_entity_poly.type
_entity_poly.pdbx_seq_one_letter_code
_entity_poly.pdbx_strand_id
1 'polypeptide(L)'
;MTPPQWPPHYPTAKPSRRWLPVAIIVAAIIIATSVIAAVLLSRGPDTAAPAAPAPTAAQNVPAQGNATETSSTCEAWPSTKAALTAIPQLPPGWNWSTPNIDTYIGNRTAAIAKALDLFEPQISAEPATTASVARQYVAERRTEIELLRNRTYTQADGVAATAASARLDELCGAS
;
A
#
# COMPACT_ATOMS: atom_id res chain seq x y z
N MET A 1 -4.08 -33.65 -41.15
CA MET A 1 -3.73 -32.50 -40.29
C MET A 1 -4.38 -31.27 -40.88
N THR A 2 -5.30 -30.67 -40.15
CA THR A 2 -5.97 -29.41 -40.50
C THR A 2 -6.13 -28.63 -39.20
N PRO A 3 -5.66 -27.38 -39.09
CA PRO A 3 -5.85 -26.61 -37.87
C PRO A 3 -7.31 -26.14 -37.74
N PRO A 4 -7.86 -26.00 -36.52
CA PRO A 4 -9.16 -25.39 -36.32
C PRO A 4 -9.08 -23.88 -36.60
N GLN A 5 -9.89 -23.43 -37.55
CA GLN A 5 -10.12 -22.03 -37.88
C GLN A 5 -11.11 -21.42 -36.86
N TRP A 6 -10.65 -20.42 -36.10
CA TRP A 6 -11.53 -19.61 -35.23
C TRP A 6 -12.24 -18.53 -36.07
N PRO A 7 -13.51 -18.18 -35.76
CA PRO A 7 -14.29 -17.22 -36.55
C PRO A 7 -13.76 -15.77 -36.45
N PRO A 8 -14.05 -14.90 -37.44
CA PRO A 8 -13.26 -13.69 -37.69
C PRO A 8 -13.72 -12.41 -36.94
N HIS A 9 -14.72 -12.47 -36.06
CA HIS A 9 -15.35 -11.25 -35.53
C HIS A 9 -15.65 -11.33 -34.03
N TYR A 10 -14.89 -10.59 -33.23
CA TYR A 10 -15.32 -10.17 -31.90
C TYR A 10 -16.25 -8.95 -32.04
N PRO A 11 -17.46 -8.95 -31.43
CA PRO A 11 -18.27 -7.74 -31.37
C PRO A 11 -17.61 -6.72 -30.43
N THR A 12 -17.54 -5.46 -30.87
CA THR A 12 -17.06 -4.33 -30.07
C THR A 12 -17.86 -4.20 -28.77
N ALA A 13 -17.18 -4.19 -27.63
CA ALA A 13 -17.80 -3.96 -26.33
C ALA A 13 -18.47 -2.57 -26.31
N LYS A 14 -19.80 -2.57 -26.10
CA LYS A 14 -20.61 -1.36 -25.93
C LYS A 14 -20.27 -0.71 -24.59
N PRO A 15 -19.88 0.57 -24.51
CA PRO A 15 -19.65 1.21 -23.23
C PRO A 15 -20.99 1.49 -22.54
N SER A 16 -21.30 0.78 -21.46
CA SER A 16 -22.39 1.14 -20.56
C SER A 16 -21.93 2.28 -19.64
N ARG A 17 -22.20 3.51 -20.08
CA ARG A 17 -22.18 4.68 -19.21
C ARG A 17 -23.32 4.54 -18.19
N ARG A 18 -23.01 4.18 -16.94
CA ARG A 18 -23.94 4.30 -15.81
C ARG A 18 -23.34 5.21 -14.75
N TRP A 19 -23.75 6.46 -14.85
CA TRP A 19 -23.87 7.35 -13.71
C TRP A 19 -24.88 6.75 -12.72
N LEU A 20 -24.54 6.69 -11.44
CA LEU A 20 -25.34 7.24 -10.34
C LEU A 20 -24.61 7.06 -8.99
N PRO A 21 -24.72 8.03 -8.06
CA PRO A 21 -24.04 8.07 -6.78
C PRO A 21 -24.84 7.27 -5.73
N VAL A 22 -24.17 6.58 -4.82
CA VAL A 22 -24.83 5.99 -3.65
C VAL A 22 -24.04 6.34 -2.40
N ALA A 23 -24.74 7.12 -1.58
CA ALA A 23 -24.39 7.58 -0.25
C ALA A 23 -24.53 6.45 0.78
N ILE A 24 -23.53 6.38 1.69
CA ILE A 24 -23.59 6.19 3.16
C ILE A 24 -24.28 4.90 3.69
N ILE A 25 -23.63 4.19 4.63
CA ILE A 25 -24.13 3.88 6.01
C ILE A 25 -23.34 2.72 6.69
N VAL A 26 -22.61 3.12 7.75
CA VAL A 26 -22.55 2.53 9.11
C VAL A 26 -21.64 1.34 9.45
N ALA A 27 -20.62 1.70 10.25
CA ALA A 27 -20.11 1.12 11.51
C ALA A 27 -19.76 -0.37 11.63
N ALA A 28 -18.49 -0.62 11.94
CA ALA A 28 -18.11 -1.47 13.08
C ALA A 28 -16.82 -0.92 13.70
N ILE A 29 -16.93 -0.38 14.91
CA ILE A 29 -15.83 0.00 15.78
C ILE A 29 -15.29 -1.28 16.42
N ILE A 30 -14.02 -1.63 16.21
CA ILE A 30 -13.29 -2.53 17.10
C ILE A 30 -12.23 -1.72 17.83
N ILE A 31 -12.39 -1.74 19.15
CA ILE A 31 -11.66 -0.99 20.17
C ILE A 31 -10.35 -1.71 20.48
N ALA A 32 -9.25 -0.97 20.57
CA ALA A 32 -8.10 -1.34 21.39
C ALA A 32 -7.63 -0.09 22.15
N THR A 33 -8.17 0.08 23.36
CA THR A 33 -7.71 1.08 24.33
C THR A 33 -6.41 0.61 24.97
N SER A 34 -5.28 1.25 24.67
CA SER A 34 -4.09 1.14 25.51
C SER A 34 -4.14 2.20 26.61
N VAL A 35 -4.29 1.74 27.85
CA VAL A 35 -4.24 2.55 29.08
C VAL A 35 -2.83 3.11 29.25
N ILE A 36 -2.70 4.44 29.35
CA ILE A 36 -1.48 5.08 29.85
C ILE A 36 -1.89 5.87 31.09
N ALA A 37 -1.68 5.30 32.27
CA ALA A 37 -1.75 6.03 33.53
C ALA A 37 -0.33 6.34 34.00
N ALA A 38 0.00 7.63 33.92
CA ALA A 38 1.27 8.21 34.31
C ALA A 38 1.45 8.23 35.83
N VAL A 39 2.64 7.86 36.32
CA VAL A 39 3.07 8.19 37.68
C VAL A 39 3.59 9.63 37.67
N LEU A 40 2.80 10.57 38.20
CA LEU A 40 3.25 11.92 38.52
C LEU A 40 3.59 11.99 40.02
N LEU A 41 4.87 12.27 40.28
CA LEU A 41 5.42 12.67 41.58
C LEU A 41 5.06 14.13 41.89
N SER A 42 4.51 14.38 43.09
CA SER A 42 4.48 15.71 43.74
C SER A 42 5.06 15.59 45.16
N ARG A 43 6.08 16.40 45.47
CA ARG A 43 6.84 16.56 46.75
C ARG A 43 5.99 17.33 47.80
N GLY A 44 6.17 17.35 49.13
CA GLY A 44 7.13 16.96 50.20
C GLY A 44 6.47 17.31 51.58
N PRO A 45 7.14 17.55 52.75
CA PRO A 45 8.53 17.34 53.20
C PRO A 45 8.68 16.43 54.46
N ASP A 46 9.94 16.24 54.89
CA ASP A 46 10.46 15.73 56.17
C ASP A 46 10.62 14.22 56.46
N THR A 47 11.91 13.87 56.68
CA THR A 47 12.48 12.77 57.49
C THR A 47 13.13 11.56 56.76
N ALA A 48 14.45 11.69 56.56
CA ALA A 48 15.55 10.71 56.69
C ALA A 48 15.69 9.41 55.83
N ALA A 49 16.94 9.25 55.36
CA ALA A 49 17.73 8.05 54.96
C ALA A 49 17.81 7.66 53.45
N PRO A 50 19.00 7.26 52.96
CA PRO A 50 19.40 7.38 51.55
C PRO A 50 18.94 6.22 50.67
N ALA A 51 18.27 6.53 49.55
CA ALA A 51 17.95 5.58 48.49
C ALA A 51 18.87 5.79 47.28
N ALA A 52 19.34 4.67 46.73
CA ALA A 52 20.16 4.56 45.52
C ALA A 52 19.55 5.28 44.29
N PRO A 53 20.37 5.67 43.28
CA PRO A 53 19.89 6.43 42.13
C PRO A 53 18.92 5.61 41.28
N ALA A 54 17.67 6.09 41.20
CA ALA A 54 16.66 5.61 40.28
C ALA A 54 17.02 6.01 38.83
N PRO A 55 16.73 5.16 37.82
CA PRO A 55 16.99 5.50 36.43
C PRO A 55 16.11 6.66 35.98
N THR A 56 16.77 7.61 35.32
CA THR A 56 16.19 8.78 34.66
C THR A 56 15.04 8.38 33.75
N ALA A 57 13.85 8.93 34.01
CA ALA A 57 12.70 8.81 33.11
C ALA A 57 13.08 9.40 31.74
N ALA A 58 13.16 8.53 30.74
CA ALA A 58 13.35 8.90 29.35
C ALA A 58 12.19 9.80 28.89
N GLN A 59 12.56 10.77 28.07
CA GLN A 59 11.71 11.85 27.61
C GLN A 59 10.39 11.37 26.98
N ASN A 60 9.34 12.16 27.20
CA ASN A 60 8.14 12.21 26.38
C ASN A 60 8.53 12.24 24.89
N VAL A 61 8.52 11.10 24.23
CA VAL A 61 8.35 11.03 22.78
C VAL A 61 6.88 11.40 22.56
N PRO A 62 6.54 12.47 21.82
CA PRO A 62 5.15 12.65 21.43
C PRO A 62 4.73 11.39 20.68
N ALA A 63 3.64 10.76 21.12
CA ALA A 63 2.94 9.77 20.31
C ALA A 63 2.79 10.41 18.94
N GLN A 64 3.39 9.80 17.91
CA GLN A 64 3.19 10.18 16.52
C GLN A 64 1.70 9.99 16.26
N GLY A 65 0.93 11.04 16.53
CA GLY A 65 -0.46 11.11 16.20
C GLY A 65 -0.54 10.92 14.70
N ASN A 66 -1.38 9.98 14.28
CA ASN A 66 -1.90 9.87 12.92
C ASN A 66 -2.73 11.13 12.63
N ALA A 67 -2.09 12.29 12.60
CA ALA A 67 -2.59 13.41 11.86
C ALA A 67 -2.46 12.98 10.40
N THR A 68 -3.59 12.87 9.71
CA THR A 68 -3.64 12.84 8.25
C THR A 68 -2.92 14.08 7.74
N GLU A 69 -1.59 14.03 7.66
CA GLU A 69 -0.81 15.10 7.08
C GLU A 69 -1.12 15.09 5.60
N THR A 70 -1.73 16.18 5.15
CA THR A 70 -2.07 16.41 3.76
C THR A 70 -0.79 16.54 2.96
N SER A 71 -0.25 15.40 2.52
CA SER A 71 0.89 15.30 1.62
C SER A 71 0.39 14.97 0.22
N SER A 72 1.04 15.50 -0.81
CA SER A 72 0.75 15.14 -2.20
C SER A 72 0.81 13.62 -2.43
N THR A 73 1.63 12.92 -1.65
CA THR A 73 1.70 11.46 -1.63
C THR A 73 0.35 10.85 -1.27
N CYS A 74 -0.26 11.28 -0.17
CA CYS A 74 -1.56 10.76 0.28
C CYS A 74 -2.74 11.27 -0.55
N GLU A 75 -2.63 12.44 -1.16
CA GLU A 75 -3.63 12.91 -2.13
C GLU A 75 -3.62 12.06 -3.42
N ALA A 76 -2.43 11.67 -3.90
CA ALA A 76 -2.27 10.87 -5.10
C ALA A 76 -2.55 9.37 -4.89
N TRP A 77 -2.33 8.86 -3.67
CA TRP A 77 -2.38 7.42 -3.38
C TRP A 77 -3.72 6.74 -3.75
N PRO A 78 -4.90 7.25 -3.39
CA PRO A 78 -6.17 6.59 -3.72
C PRO A 78 -6.37 6.39 -5.23
N SER A 79 -6.04 7.41 -6.02
CA SER A 79 -6.16 7.32 -7.49
C SER A 79 -5.15 6.33 -8.09
N THR A 80 -3.93 6.30 -7.54
CA THR A 80 -2.89 5.35 -7.92
C THR A 80 -3.33 3.91 -7.61
N LYS A 81 -3.83 3.67 -6.40
CA LYS A 81 -4.37 2.37 -5.96
C LYS A 81 -5.52 1.91 -6.84
N ALA A 82 -6.45 2.81 -7.19
CA ALA A 82 -7.54 2.50 -8.09
C ALA A 82 -7.03 2.10 -9.49
N ALA A 83 -6.06 2.85 -10.03
CA ALA A 83 -5.44 2.52 -11.31
C ALA A 83 -4.76 1.14 -11.29
N LEU A 84 -4.01 0.84 -10.23
CA LEU A 84 -3.33 -0.45 -10.06
C LEU A 84 -4.31 -1.62 -9.89
N THR A 85 -5.40 -1.42 -9.16
CA THR A 85 -6.43 -2.44 -8.93
C THR A 85 -7.22 -2.75 -10.21
N ALA A 86 -7.37 -1.76 -11.10
CA ALA A 86 -7.99 -1.96 -12.41
C ALA A 86 -7.14 -2.79 -13.37
N ILE A 87 -5.85 -3.01 -13.08
CA ILE A 87 -4.97 -3.84 -13.91
C ILE A 87 -5.33 -5.32 -13.69
N PRO A 88 -5.66 -6.07 -14.76
CA PRO A 88 -5.94 -7.50 -14.63
C PRO A 88 -4.79 -8.26 -13.98
N GLN A 89 -5.13 -9.12 -13.00
CA GLN A 89 -4.17 -10.03 -12.39
C GLN A 89 -3.77 -11.14 -13.37
N LEU A 90 -2.63 -11.77 -13.11
CA LEU A 90 -2.24 -12.97 -13.85
C LEU A 90 -3.27 -14.09 -13.58
N PRO A 91 -3.56 -14.96 -14.57
CA PRO A 91 -4.56 -16.01 -14.41
C PRO A 91 -4.26 -16.90 -13.20
N PRO A 92 -5.26 -17.30 -12.39
CA PRO A 92 -5.01 -18.20 -11.26
C PRO A 92 -4.31 -19.48 -11.71
N GLY A 93 -3.24 -19.86 -11.01
CA GLY A 93 -2.47 -21.08 -11.32
C GLY A 93 -1.59 -21.00 -12.58
N TRP A 94 -1.36 -19.82 -13.14
CA TRP A 94 -0.47 -19.64 -14.28
C TRP A 94 0.95 -20.17 -14.03
N ASN A 95 1.61 -20.56 -15.12
CA ASN A 95 3.03 -20.84 -15.18
C ASN A 95 3.60 -20.35 -16.52
N TRP A 96 4.91 -20.44 -16.72
CA TRP A 96 5.59 -19.98 -17.95
C TRP A 96 5.18 -20.72 -19.23
N SER A 97 4.52 -21.88 -19.11
CA SER A 97 3.98 -22.64 -20.24
C SER A 97 2.51 -22.31 -20.55
N THR A 98 1.88 -21.43 -19.78
CA THR A 98 0.49 -21.00 -20.01
C THR A 98 0.40 -20.25 -21.35
N PRO A 99 -0.56 -20.57 -22.23
CA PRO A 99 -0.68 -19.91 -23.52
C PRO A 99 -0.77 -18.38 -23.38
N ASN A 100 0.02 -17.67 -24.19
CA ASN A 100 0.11 -16.20 -24.23
C ASN A 100 0.56 -15.52 -22.92
N ILE A 101 1.12 -16.26 -21.94
CA ILE A 101 1.46 -15.69 -20.63
C ILE A 101 2.47 -14.56 -20.70
N ASP A 102 3.46 -14.62 -21.60
CA ASP A 102 4.45 -13.54 -21.76
C ASP A 102 3.79 -12.25 -22.26
N THR A 103 2.81 -12.34 -23.17
CA THR A 103 2.05 -11.17 -23.63
C THR A 103 1.21 -10.59 -22.50
N TYR A 104 0.56 -11.42 -21.70
CA TYR A 104 -0.18 -10.96 -20.51
C TYR A 104 0.73 -10.27 -19.50
N ILE A 105 1.90 -10.85 -19.22
CA ILE A 105 2.91 -10.28 -18.34
C ILE A 105 3.42 -8.95 -18.89
N GLY A 106 3.75 -8.87 -20.18
CA GLY A 106 4.20 -7.64 -20.83
C GLY A 106 3.17 -6.52 -20.72
N ASN A 107 1.91 -6.80 -21.02
CA ASN A 107 0.83 -5.82 -20.91
C ASN A 107 0.59 -5.38 -19.45
N ARG A 108 0.58 -6.33 -18.52
CA ARG A 108 0.38 -6.05 -17.09
C ARG A 108 1.51 -5.20 -16.51
N THR A 109 2.76 -5.59 -16.76
CA THR A 109 3.94 -4.88 -16.23
C THR A 109 4.07 -3.49 -16.83
N ALA A 110 3.74 -3.29 -18.12
CA ALA A 110 3.69 -1.96 -18.72
C ALA A 110 2.62 -1.06 -18.08
N ALA A 111 1.44 -1.60 -17.77
CA ALA A 111 0.38 -0.86 -17.09
C ALA A 111 0.78 -0.49 -15.65
N ILE A 112 1.42 -1.40 -14.91
CA ILE A 112 1.93 -1.12 -13.56
C ILE A 112 3.01 -0.06 -13.62
N ALA A 113 4.02 -0.22 -14.48
CA ALA A 113 5.10 0.75 -14.65
C ALA A 113 4.54 2.15 -14.90
N LYS A 114 3.58 2.28 -15.82
CA LYS A 114 2.93 3.56 -16.11
C LYS A 114 2.22 4.16 -14.88
N ALA A 115 1.55 3.36 -14.06
CA ALA A 115 0.92 3.85 -12.85
C ALA A 115 1.97 4.34 -11.82
N LEU A 116 3.08 3.62 -11.68
CA LEU A 116 4.18 4.03 -10.80
C LEU A 116 4.87 5.31 -11.29
N ASP A 117 5.10 5.45 -12.59
CA ASP A 117 5.73 6.64 -13.17
C ASP A 117 4.89 7.91 -12.97
N LEU A 118 3.56 7.76 -12.84
CA LEU A 118 2.65 8.86 -12.48
C LEU A 118 2.62 9.14 -10.98
N PHE A 119 2.82 8.13 -10.14
CA PHE A 119 2.78 8.26 -8.68
C PHE A 119 4.09 8.78 -8.08
N GLU A 120 5.23 8.28 -8.55
CA GLU A 120 6.56 8.63 -8.03
C GLU A 120 6.84 10.15 -7.95
N PRO A 121 6.52 10.99 -8.96
CA PRO A 121 6.71 12.43 -8.85
C PRO A 121 5.78 13.11 -7.84
N GLN A 122 4.70 12.44 -7.41
CA GLN A 122 3.79 12.95 -6.37
C GLN A 122 4.26 12.62 -4.95
N ILE A 123 5.31 11.80 -4.80
CA ILE A 123 5.86 11.46 -3.50
C ILE A 123 6.57 12.68 -2.91
N SER A 124 5.87 13.38 -2.01
CA SER A 124 6.43 14.43 -1.18
C SER A 124 7.56 13.88 -0.30
N ALA A 125 8.54 14.72 0.04
CA ALA A 125 9.57 14.37 1.01
C ALA A 125 8.99 14.21 2.44
N GLU A 126 7.93 14.96 2.75
CA GLU A 126 7.28 14.95 4.06
C GLU A 126 5.80 14.53 3.98
N PRO A 127 5.28 13.80 4.99
CA PRO A 127 6.03 13.21 6.11
C PRO A 127 7.02 12.12 5.69
N ALA A 128 8.23 12.14 6.28
CA ALA A 128 9.32 11.25 5.93
C ALA A 128 8.94 9.75 5.97
N THR A 129 8.11 9.34 6.93
CA THR A 129 7.61 7.95 7.03
C THR A 129 6.72 7.58 5.85
N THR A 130 5.80 8.45 5.45
CA THR A 130 4.94 8.21 4.29
C THR A 130 5.76 8.20 3.01
N ALA A 131 6.71 9.12 2.88
CA ALA A 131 7.62 9.17 1.74
C ALA A 131 8.48 7.91 1.62
N SER A 132 8.99 7.37 2.73
CA SER A 132 9.83 6.16 2.73
C SER A 132 9.02 4.93 2.33
N VAL A 133 7.81 4.75 2.89
CA VAL A 133 6.91 3.65 2.54
C VAL A 133 6.45 3.76 1.08
N ALA A 134 6.18 4.97 0.59
CA ALA A 134 5.80 5.19 -0.81
C ALA A 134 6.92 4.81 -1.78
N ARG A 135 8.15 5.21 -1.48
CA ARG A 135 9.33 4.82 -2.28
C ARG A 135 9.60 3.33 -2.20
N GLN A 136 9.44 2.72 -1.02
CA GLN A 136 9.55 1.28 -0.86
C GLN A 136 8.53 0.56 -1.73
N TYR A 137 7.27 0.98 -1.71
CA TYR A 137 6.23 0.42 -2.56
C TYR A 137 6.60 0.47 -4.06
N VAL A 138 7.08 1.62 -4.54
CA VAL A 138 7.53 1.79 -5.93
C VAL A 138 8.70 0.86 -6.25
N ALA A 139 9.70 0.77 -5.37
CA ALA A 139 10.86 -0.09 -5.54
C ALA A 139 10.46 -1.56 -5.64
N GLU A 140 9.63 -2.06 -4.71
CA GLU A 140 9.18 -3.46 -4.71
C GLU A 140 8.41 -3.80 -5.99
N ARG A 141 7.51 -2.90 -6.45
CA ARG A 141 6.78 -3.12 -7.70
C ARG A 141 7.69 -3.11 -8.93
N ARG A 142 8.74 -2.30 -8.94
CA ARG A 142 9.74 -2.33 -10.03
C ARG A 142 10.53 -3.64 -10.02
N THR A 143 10.92 -4.12 -8.85
CA THR A 143 11.54 -5.45 -8.69
C THR A 143 10.63 -6.56 -9.20
N GLU A 144 9.33 -6.56 -8.83
CA GLU A 144 8.37 -7.54 -9.37
C GLU A 144 8.29 -7.53 -10.90
N ILE A 145 8.28 -6.34 -11.51
CA ILE A 145 8.28 -6.18 -12.98
C ILE A 145 9.52 -6.84 -13.59
N GLU A 146 10.69 -6.60 -13.01
CA GLU A 146 11.96 -7.19 -13.48
C GLU A 146 11.94 -8.72 -13.36
N LEU A 147 11.53 -9.25 -12.21
CA LEU A 147 11.42 -10.69 -11.99
C LEU A 147 10.44 -11.35 -12.95
N LEU A 148 9.30 -10.70 -13.24
CA LEU A 148 8.32 -11.19 -14.21
C LEU A 148 8.90 -11.21 -15.63
N ARG A 149 9.67 -10.19 -16.02
CA ARG A 149 10.34 -10.14 -17.33
C ARG A 149 11.46 -11.16 -17.46
N ASN A 150 12.17 -11.43 -16.37
CA ASN A 150 13.26 -12.40 -16.31
C ASN A 150 12.79 -13.84 -16.12
N ARG A 151 11.48 -14.06 -16.00
CA ARG A 151 10.86 -15.37 -15.73
C ARG A 151 11.29 -16.03 -14.42
N THR A 152 11.66 -15.22 -13.43
CA THR A 152 12.11 -15.67 -12.10
C THR A 152 11.11 -15.34 -11.00
N TYR A 153 10.01 -14.64 -11.33
CA TYR A 153 8.98 -14.28 -10.36
C TYR A 153 8.32 -15.51 -9.72
N THR A 154 8.13 -15.42 -8.41
CA THR A 154 7.36 -16.30 -7.56
C THR A 154 6.30 -15.50 -6.81
N GLN A 155 5.25 -16.16 -6.29
CA GLN A 155 4.21 -15.45 -5.54
C GLN A 155 4.75 -14.79 -4.26
N ALA A 156 5.84 -15.30 -3.68
CA ALA A 156 6.47 -14.72 -2.49
C ALA A 156 7.03 -13.33 -2.76
N ASP A 157 7.48 -13.06 -3.99
CA ASP A 157 8.05 -11.76 -4.38
C ASP A 157 7.01 -10.62 -4.31
N GLY A 158 5.72 -10.95 -4.43
CA GLY A 158 4.63 -9.97 -4.35
C GLY A 158 4.24 -9.54 -2.93
N VAL A 159 4.76 -10.22 -1.90
CA VAL A 159 4.38 -9.98 -0.50
C VAL A 159 4.86 -8.62 -0.01
N ALA A 160 6.09 -8.23 -0.34
CA ALA A 160 6.67 -6.98 0.10
C ALA A 160 5.92 -5.75 -0.46
N ALA A 161 5.59 -5.75 -1.75
CA ALA A 161 4.79 -4.67 -2.35
C ALA A 161 3.37 -4.61 -1.76
N THR A 162 2.77 -5.76 -1.46
CA THR A 162 1.45 -5.84 -0.84
C THR A 162 1.48 -5.24 0.58
N ALA A 163 2.47 -5.62 1.38
CA ALA A 163 2.66 -5.06 2.72
C ALA A 163 2.92 -3.54 2.68
N ALA A 164 3.75 -3.07 1.76
CA ALA A 164 4.00 -1.64 1.57
C ALA A 164 2.73 -0.88 1.15
N SER A 165 1.89 -1.45 0.27
CA SER A 165 0.61 -0.83 -0.09
C SER A 165 -0.37 -0.75 1.09
N ALA A 166 -0.47 -1.80 1.90
CA ALA A 166 -1.31 -1.78 3.10
C ALA A 166 -0.81 -0.75 4.12
N ARG A 167 0.51 -0.61 4.25
CA ARG A 167 1.09 0.41 5.13
C ARG A 167 0.83 1.83 4.60
N LEU A 168 0.84 2.04 3.29
CA LEU A 168 0.42 3.33 2.69
C LEU A 168 -1.06 3.61 2.94
N ASP A 169 -1.92 2.60 2.87
CA ASP A 169 -3.34 2.74 3.19
C ASP A 169 -3.53 3.24 4.63
N GLU A 170 -2.84 2.63 5.58
CA GLU A 170 -2.85 3.05 6.99
C GLU A 170 -2.37 4.49 7.18
N LEU A 171 -1.26 4.87 6.54
CA LEU A 171 -0.65 6.20 6.69
C LEU A 171 -1.48 7.31 6.02
N CYS A 172 -2.11 6.99 4.90
CA CYS A 172 -2.90 7.96 4.13
C CYS A 172 -4.40 7.92 4.45
N GLY A 173 -4.84 7.05 5.37
CA GLY A 173 -6.26 6.87 5.67
C GLY A 173 -7.09 6.39 4.49
N ALA A 174 -6.45 5.67 3.55
CA ALA A 174 -7.12 5.09 2.39
C ALA A 174 -7.62 3.68 2.74
N SER A 175 -8.75 3.26 2.18
CA SER A 175 -9.34 1.93 2.33
C SER A 175 -9.45 1.25 0.98
#